data_AF-A0A1I0QIV1-F1
#
_entry.id   AF-A0A1I0QIV1-F1
#
_cell.length_a   1.000
_cell.length_b   1.000
_cell.length_c   1.000
_cell.angle_alpha   90.00
_cell.angle_beta   90.00
_cell.angle_gamma   90.00
#
_symmetry.space_group_name_H-M   'P 1'
#
loop_
_entity.id
_entity.type
_entity.pdbx_description
1 polymer ?
#
loop_
_entity_poly.entity_id
_entity_poly.type
_entity_poly.pdbx_seq_one_letter_code
_entity_poly.pdbx_strand_id
1 'polypeptide(L)'
;MFIPIRLAIVLVILQTAIACNTAAVHSTVFTGETGLIRQKDGLKLLLANGLTDTTGGRMDLTNEQDTIGRYFKMDDSPDYICCIMDRFRKDAFEANWLLEISPAGRIVKKARFLHFNYPCCWKNAYEGFKRFGNYYGFIQCNTGSGYCASYVYLFKEITSQEEQARILLAYNFEGFESTEHLTSSIDIKNDTVTVSYQLRNEIPEALTDEIVEEKTRFEVQYRLAGKKWYAIDSSQMNWNPIADL
;
A
#
# COMPACT_ATOMS: atom_id res chain seq x y z
N MET A 1 -62.00 13.91 -16.74
CA MET A 1 -60.63 14.32 -16.38
C MET A 1 -59.75 13.07 -16.46
N PHE A 2 -59.16 12.84 -17.63
CA PHE A 2 -58.43 11.61 -17.95
C PHE A 2 -56.94 11.82 -17.72
N ILE A 3 -56.37 11.16 -16.71
CA ILE A 3 -54.92 11.07 -16.57
C ILE A 3 -54.44 10.09 -17.66
N PRO A 4 -53.53 10.49 -18.57
CA PRO A 4 -53.09 9.61 -19.64
C PRO A 4 -52.27 8.45 -19.07
N ILE A 5 -52.75 7.23 -19.32
CA ILE A 5 -52.22 5.93 -18.88
C ILE A 5 -50.72 5.75 -19.20
N ARG A 6 -50.18 6.51 -20.16
CA ARG A 6 -48.75 6.46 -20.53
C ARG A 6 -47.80 7.03 -19.48
N LEU A 7 -48.25 7.91 -18.58
CA LEU A 7 -47.38 8.48 -17.55
C LEU A 7 -47.13 7.51 -16.37
N ALA A 8 -48.10 6.64 -16.07
CA ALA A 8 -48.01 5.69 -14.97
C ALA A 8 -47.03 4.54 -15.26
N ILE A 9 -46.92 4.10 -16.52
CA ILE A 9 -46.03 2.99 -16.91
C ILE A 9 -44.55 3.42 -16.85
N VAL A 10 -44.25 4.68 -17.21
CA VAL A 10 -42.87 5.20 -17.13
C VAL A 10 -42.40 5.33 -15.68
N LEU A 11 -43.30 5.69 -14.75
CA LEU A 11 -42.95 5.82 -13.33
C LEU A 11 -42.66 4.47 -12.67
N VAL A 12 -43.40 3.40 -13.04
CA VAL A 12 -43.17 2.04 -12.53
C VAL A 12 -41.86 1.45 -13.06
N ILE A 13 -41.50 1.73 -14.32
CA ILE A 13 -40.22 1.32 -14.89
C ILE A 13 -39.05 2.07 -14.23
N LEU A 14 -39.22 3.36 -13.88
CA LEU A 14 -38.18 4.11 -13.16
C LEU A 14 -37.99 3.62 -11.72
N GLN A 15 -39.06 3.26 -11.00
CA GLN A 15 -38.95 2.71 -9.64
C GLN A 15 -38.35 1.28 -9.61
N THR A 16 -38.61 0.48 -10.64
CA THR A 16 -38.02 -0.86 -10.77
C THR A 16 -36.56 -0.83 -11.24
N ALA A 17 -36.14 0.20 -11.99
CA ALA A 17 -34.72 0.42 -12.30
C ALA A 17 -33.90 0.91 -11.08
N ILE A 18 -34.52 1.65 -10.15
CA ILE A 18 -33.85 2.08 -8.90
C ILE A 18 -33.65 0.91 -7.93
N ALA A 19 -34.49 -0.14 -8.00
CA ALA A 19 -34.39 -1.32 -7.15
C ALA A 19 -33.33 -2.35 -7.61
N CYS A 20 -32.72 -2.20 -8.79
CA CYS A 20 -31.86 -3.24 -9.38
C CYS A 20 -30.35 -2.96 -9.28
N ASN A 21 -29.92 -2.03 -8.42
CA ASN A 21 -28.49 -1.78 -8.19
C ASN A 21 -28.11 -1.52 -6.73
N THR A 22 -28.98 -1.86 -5.77
CA THR A 22 -28.49 -2.17 -4.43
C THR A 22 -27.81 -3.53 -4.49
N ALA A 23 -26.61 -3.56 -5.09
CA ALA A 23 -25.67 -4.65 -4.93
C ALA A 23 -25.66 -4.98 -3.43
N ALA A 24 -26.05 -6.20 -3.09
CA ALA A 24 -26.21 -6.65 -1.72
C ALA A 24 -24.97 -6.22 -0.92
N VAL A 25 -25.18 -5.20 -0.09
CA VAL A 25 -24.12 -4.57 0.69
C VAL A 25 -23.58 -5.65 1.63
N HIS A 26 -22.35 -6.07 1.37
CA HIS A 26 -21.60 -7.02 2.19
C HIS A 26 -21.35 -6.40 3.58
N SER A 27 -22.34 -6.50 4.47
CA SER A 27 -22.41 -5.75 5.74
C SER A 27 -21.51 -6.25 6.86
N THR A 28 -20.51 -7.12 6.60
CA THR A 28 -19.77 -7.79 7.69
C THR A 28 -18.25 -7.85 7.53
N VAL A 29 -17.65 -7.18 6.55
CA VAL A 29 -16.18 -7.26 6.37
C VAL A 29 -15.41 -6.50 7.45
N PHE A 30 -15.98 -5.41 7.98
CA PHE A 30 -15.28 -4.49 8.88
C PHE A 30 -15.90 -4.50 10.27
N THR A 31 -15.15 -4.96 11.26
CA THR A 31 -15.55 -5.00 12.67
C THR A 31 -14.43 -4.43 13.54
N GLY A 32 -14.75 -3.41 14.36
CA GLY A 32 -13.78 -2.78 15.26
C GLY A 32 -12.81 -1.83 14.56
N GLU A 33 -11.70 -1.49 15.24
CA GLU A 33 -10.79 -0.41 14.83
C GLU A 33 -9.74 -0.87 13.79
N THR A 34 -9.40 -2.16 13.77
CA THR A 34 -8.48 -2.76 12.79
C THR A 34 -8.77 -4.25 12.62
N GLY A 35 -8.47 -4.79 11.44
CA GLY A 35 -8.60 -6.21 11.20
C GLY A 35 -7.95 -6.66 9.90
N LEU A 36 -8.01 -7.98 9.69
CA LEU A 36 -7.48 -8.65 8.51
C LEU A 36 -8.62 -8.99 7.56
N ILE A 37 -8.33 -9.00 6.25
CA ILE A 37 -9.29 -9.31 5.20
C ILE A 37 -8.92 -10.66 4.60
N ARG A 38 -9.83 -11.63 4.73
CA ARG A 38 -9.68 -12.95 4.12
C ARG A 38 -9.87 -12.87 2.62
N GLN A 39 -9.25 -13.80 1.91
CA GLN A 39 -9.28 -13.87 0.46
C GLN A 39 -10.70 -13.92 -0.07
N LYS A 40 -11.54 -14.79 0.51
CA LYS A 40 -12.95 -14.92 0.13
C LYS A 40 -13.68 -13.58 0.13
N ASP A 41 -13.48 -12.77 1.16
CA ASP A 41 -14.22 -11.53 1.38
C ASP A 41 -13.63 -10.38 0.55
N GLY A 42 -12.31 -10.25 0.53
CA GLY A 42 -11.63 -9.25 -0.28
C GLY A 42 -11.85 -9.47 -1.77
N LEU A 43 -11.80 -10.71 -2.26
CA LEU A 43 -12.07 -11.02 -3.67
C LEU A 43 -13.50 -10.67 -4.07
N LYS A 44 -14.50 -11.04 -3.25
CA LYS A 44 -15.89 -10.67 -3.49
C LYS A 44 -16.06 -9.15 -3.60
N LEU A 45 -15.44 -8.41 -2.70
CA LEU A 45 -15.45 -6.94 -2.71
C LEU A 45 -14.82 -6.38 -3.99
N LEU A 46 -13.65 -6.88 -4.39
CA LEU A 46 -12.96 -6.42 -5.60
C LEU A 46 -13.76 -6.75 -6.88
N LEU A 47 -14.31 -7.95 -7.00
CA LEU A 47 -15.12 -8.38 -8.15
C LEU A 47 -16.44 -7.60 -8.25
N ALA A 48 -17.16 -7.43 -7.14
CA ALA A 48 -18.43 -6.72 -7.11
C ALA A 48 -18.30 -5.25 -7.54
N ASN A 49 -17.10 -4.68 -7.43
CA ASN A 49 -16.80 -3.29 -7.79
C ASN A 49 -15.98 -3.16 -9.09
N GLY A 50 -15.78 -4.25 -9.85
CA GLY A 50 -15.02 -4.24 -11.10
C GLY A 50 -13.56 -3.79 -10.94
N LEU A 51 -12.96 -4.04 -9.77
CA LEU A 51 -11.57 -3.67 -9.46
C LEU A 51 -10.57 -4.75 -9.83
N THR A 52 -11.06 -5.97 -10.02
CA THR A 52 -10.32 -7.12 -10.53
C THR A 52 -11.22 -7.91 -11.46
N ASP A 53 -10.60 -8.79 -12.24
CA ASP A 53 -11.28 -9.84 -12.99
C ASP A 53 -10.84 -11.22 -12.48
N THR A 54 -11.54 -12.26 -12.94
CA THR A 54 -11.18 -13.68 -12.71
C THR A 54 -10.36 -14.26 -13.87
N THR A 55 -10.03 -13.43 -14.87
CA THR A 55 -9.44 -13.87 -16.12
C THR A 55 -7.92 -13.96 -15.97
N GLY A 56 -7.49 -15.06 -15.35
CA GLY A 56 -6.15 -15.62 -15.54
C GLY A 56 -5.18 -15.54 -14.36
N GLY A 57 -5.65 -15.21 -13.16
CA GLY A 57 -4.90 -15.49 -11.93
C GLY A 57 -4.82 -16.98 -11.60
N ARG A 58 -3.80 -17.37 -10.81
CA ARG A 58 -3.64 -18.69 -10.18
C ARG A 58 -4.65 -18.90 -9.05
N MET A 59 -5.95 -18.79 -9.34
CA MET A 59 -7.02 -18.98 -8.36
C MET A 59 -6.98 -20.37 -7.73
N ASP A 60 -6.49 -21.35 -8.49
CA ASP A 60 -6.29 -22.74 -8.11
C ASP A 60 -5.23 -22.95 -7.00
N LEU A 61 -4.36 -21.97 -6.76
CA LEU A 61 -3.27 -22.09 -5.78
C LEU A 61 -3.53 -21.35 -4.45
N THR A 62 -4.75 -20.88 -4.21
CA THR A 62 -5.00 -19.95 -3.11
C THR A 62 -6.13 -20.42 -2.20
N ASN A 63 -5.91 -20.38 -0.89
CA ASN A 63 -6.89 -20.81 0.10
C ASN A 63 -7.83 -19.64 0.43
N GLU A 64 -9.14 -19.86 0.39
CA GLU A 64 -10.14 -18.84 0.73
C GLU A 64 -9.95 -18.20 2.12
N GLN A 65 -9.29 -18.92 3.03
CA GLN A 65 -8.99 -18.47 4.39
C GLN A 65 -7.71 -17.64 4.49
N ASP A 66 -6.90 -17.56 3.43
CA ASP A 66 -5.69 -16.75 3.41
C ASP A 66 -6.03 -15.29 3.62
N THR A 67 -5.14 -14.56 4.30
CA THR A 67 -5.29 -13.11 4.44
C THR A 67 -4.67 -12.41 3.24
N ILE A 68 -5.45 -11.55 2.59
CA ILE A 68 -5.01 -10.78 1.43
C ILE A 68 -5.04 -9.28 1.67
N GLY A 69 -5.41 -8.84 2.87
CA GLY A 69 -5.50 -7.43 3.17
C GLY A 69 -5.65 -7.12 4.65
N ARG A 70 -5.65 -5.82 4.94
CA ARG A 70 -5.81 -5.26 6.28
C ARG A 70 -6.62 -3.97 6.18
N TYR A 71 -7.37 -3.68 7.23
CA TYR A 71 -8.09 -2.41 7.37
C TYR A 71 -7.83 -1.71 8.70
N PHE A 72 -8.10 -0.42 8.69
CA PHE A 72 -8.13 0.46 9.85
C PHE A 72 -9.37 1.34 9.76
N LYS A 73 -10.04 1.59 10.89
CA LYS A 73 -11.04 2.63 10.98
C LYS A 73 -10.35 4.01 10.91
N MET A 74 -11.02 4.95 10.27
CA MET A 74 -10.57 6.35 10.22
C MET A 74 -10.92 7.05 11.52
N ASP A 75 -10.06 7.97 11.98
CA ASP A 75 -10.29 8.68 13.25
C ASP A 75 -11.42 9.70 13.14
N ASP A 76 -11.45 10.42 12.03
CA ASP A 76 -12.38 11.54 11.81
C ASP A 76 -13.61 11.15 10.97
N SER A 77 -13.79 9.87 10.66
CA SER A 77 -14.89 9.36 9.82
C SER A 77 -15.36 7.98 10.30
N PRO A 78 -16.66 7.63 10.15
CA PRO A 78 -17.09 6.25 10.34
C PRO A 78 -16.53 5.28 9.29
N ASP A 79 -15.90 5.79 8.24
CA ASP A 79 -15.33 4.99 7.15
C ASP A 79 -14.06 4.25 7.58
N TYR A 80 -13.69 3.27 6.76
CA TYR A 80 -12.49 2.45 6.91
C TYR A 80 -11.55 2.71 5.75
N ILE A 81 -10.26 2.63 6.03
CA ILE A 81 -9.26 2.49 4.99
C ILE A 81 -8.73 1.06 4.98
N CYS A 82 -8.63 0.46 3.80
CA CYS A 82 -8.09 -0.89 3.66
C CYS A 82 -7.15 -1.01 2.47
N CYS A 83 -6.21 -1.93 2.60
CA CYS A 83 -5.32 -2.38 1.55
C CYS A 83 -5.64 -3.83 1.23
N ILE A 84 -6.02 -4.11 -0.02
CA ILE A 84 -6.39 -5.45 -0.49
C ILE A 84 -5.54 -5.80 -1.70
N MET A 85 -4.81 -6.91 -1.61
CA MET A 85 -3.99 -7.42 -2.69
C MET A 85 -4.86 -7.95 -3.83
N ASP A 86 -4.53 -7.51 -5.03
CA ASP A 86 -5.09 -8.00 -6.29
C ASP A 86 -4.16 -9.07 -6.88
N ARG A 87 -4.54 -10.34 -6.69
CA ARG A 87 -3.79 -11.52 -7.16
C ARG A 87 -4.25 -12.08 -8.51
N PHE A 88 -5.25 -11.48 -9.15
CA PHE A 88 -6.06 -12.21 -10.13
C PHE A 88 -5.87 -11.79 -11.59
N ARG A 89 -5.03 -10.78 -11.84
CA ARG A 89 -4.70 -10.33 -13.19
C ARG A 89 -3.49 -11.10 -13.72
N LYS A 90 -3.70 -11.90 -14.77
CA LYS A 90 -2.71 -12.81 -15.40
C LYS A 90 -1.39 -12.15 -15.79
N ASP A 91 -1.46 -10.90 -16.22
CA ASP A 91 -0.36 -10.20 -16.89
C ASP A 91 0.06 -8.91 -16.15
N ALA A 92 -0.32 -8.77 -14.87
CA ALA A 92 0.04 -7.61 -14.06
C ALA A 92 0.95 -8.02 -12.89
N PHE A 93 1.96 -7.18 -12.62
CA PHE A 93 2.66 -7.23 -11.35
C PHE A 93 1.66 -7.16 -10.20
N GLU A 94 1.96 -7.87 -9.11
CA GLU A 94 1.14 -7.81 -7.91
C GLU A 94 0.93 -6.36 -7.48
N ALA A 95 -0.33 -6.01 -7.31
CA ALA A 95 -0.76 -4.70 -6.94
C ALA A 95 -1.70 -4.80 -5.75
N ASN A 96 -1.83 -3.70 -5.02
CA ASN A 96 -2.80 -3.55 -3.98
C ASN A 96 -3.81 -2.48 -4.37
N TRP A 97 -5.04 -2.67 -3.96
CA TRP A 97 -6.05 -1.63 -3.91
C TRP A 97 -6.07 -1.01 -2.53
N LEU A 98 -5.81 0.30 -2.46
CA LEU A 98 -6.16 1.11 -1.31
C LEU A 98 -7.58 1.62 -1.51
N LEU A 99 -8.45 1.35 -0.54
CA LEU A 99 -9.87 1.70 -0.59
C LEU A 99 -10.29 2.43 0.67
N GLU A 100 -11.06 3.49 0.51
CA GLU A 100 -11.82 4.14 1.58
C GLU A 100 -13.25 3.61 1.44
N ILE A 101 -13.77 2.97 2.49
CA ILE A 101 -15.01 2.20 2.43
C ILE A 101 -15.89 2.58 3.61
N SER A 102 -17.13 2.94 3.32
CA SER A 102 -18.11 3.22 4.36
C SER A 102 -18.50 1.98 5.16
N PRO A 103 -19.07 2.13 6.38
CA PRO A 103 -19.62 0.99 7.13
C PRO A 103 -20.62 0.14 6.34
N ALA A 104 -21.30 0.76 5.38
CA ALA A 104 -22.22 0.10 4.46
C ALA A 104 -21.51 -0.52 3.24
N GLY A 105 -20.20 -0.79 3.30
CA GLY A 105 -19.45 -1.47 2.23
C GLY A 105 -19.30 -0.70 0.92
N ARG A 106 -19.81 0.54 0.83
CA ARG A 106 -19.65 1.39 -0.36
C ARG A 106 -18.25 1.98 -0.41
N ILE A 107 -17.57 1.81 -1.53
CA ILE A 107 -16.27 2.42 -1.81
C ILE A 107 -16.46 3.92 -2.06
N VAL A 108 -15.76 4.74 -1.28
CA VAL A 108 -15.75 6.21 -1.33
C VAL A 108 -14.59 6.72 -2.19
N LYS A 109 -13.37 6.21 -1.93
CA LYS A 109 -12.16 6.49 -2.70
C LYS A 109 -11.42 5.19 -3.00
N LYS A 110 -10.66 5.18 -4.09
CA LYS A 110 -9.81 4.05 -4.46
C LYS A 110 -8.55 4.50 -5.19
N ALA A 111 -7.44 3.84 -4.92
CA ALA A 111 -6.21 3.97 -5.68
C ALA A 111 -5.53 2.61 -5.84
N ARG A 112 -4.91 2.40 -7.00
CA ARG A 112 -4.12 1.20 -7.25
C ARG A 112 -2.65 1.51 -6.94
N PHE A 113 -2.02 0.62 -6.19
CA PHE A 113 -0.62 0.71 -5.82
C PHE A 113 0.13 -0.51 -6.35
N LEU A 114 1.18 -0.29 -7.11
CA LEU A 114 2.12 -1.33 -7.47
C LEU A 114 2.92 -1.70 -6.22
N HIS A 115 2.86 -2.97 -5.85
CA HIS A 115 3.49 -3.50 -4.65
C HIS A 115 4.89 -4.02 -4.94
N PHE A 116 5.07 -4.62 -6.14
CA PHE A 116 6.21 -5.46 -6.53
C PHE A 116 6.39 -6.63 -5.56
N ASN A 117 6.80 -7.80 -6.05
CA ASN A 117 6.69 -9.02 -5.27
C ASN A 117 8.05 -9.58 -4.86
N TYR A 118 8.58 -9.10 -3.73
CA TYR A 118 9.80 -9.66 -3.16
C TYR A 118 9.67 -9.81 -1.64
N PRO A 119 9.82 -11.03 -1.09
CA PRO A 119 9.81 -11.31 0.37
C PRO A 119 10.93 -10.63 1.17
N CYS A 120 11.79 -9.83 0.52
CA CYS A 120 12.95 -9.24 1.19
C CYS A 120 12.59 -8.06 2.11
N CYS A 121 11.41 -7.42 1.96
CA CYS A 121 10.98 -6.37 2.90
C CYS A 121 9.86 -6.77 3.87
N TRP A 122 9.19 -7.90 3.67
CA TRP A 122 8.07 -8.34 4.50
C TRP A 122 7.91 -9.85 4.53
N LYS A 123 7.21 -10.35 5.55
CA LYS A 123 6.90 -11.79 5.66
C LYS A 123 5.64 -12.16 4.89
N ASN A 124 4.77 -11.20 4.55
CA ASN A 124 3.54 -11.43 3.77
C ASN A 124 2.99 -10.14 3.14
N ALA A 125 1.98 -10.27 2.28
CA ALA A 125 1.47 -9.21 1.42
C ALA A 125 0.69 -8.07 2.11
N TYR A 126 0.22 -8.26 3.34
CA TYR A 126 -0.56 -7.24 4.07
C TYR A 126 0.28 -6.53 5.16
N GLU A 127 1.50 -6.99 5.42
CA GLU A 127 2.44 -6.34 6.34
C GLU A 127 2.96 -5.00 5.80
N GLY A 128 2.89 -4.79 4.48
CA GLY A 128 3.25 -3.53 3.87
C GLY A 128 2.31 -2.38 4.24
N PHE A 129 1.06 -2.65 4.63
CA PHE A 129 0.09 -1.62 4.99
C PHE A 129 -0.01 -1.42 6.51
N LYS A 130 0.39 -0.24 6.99
CA LYS A 130 0.49 0.08 8.42
C LYS A 130 -0.16 1.42 8.74
N ARG A 131 -0.41 1.64 10.03
CA ARG A 131 -0.88 2.92 10.57
C ARG A 131 0.24 3.54 11.43
N PHE A 132 0.52 4.81 11.20
CA PHE A 132 1.54 5.61 11.87
C PHE A 132 0.86 6.85 12.49
N GLY A 133 0.35 6.70 13.71
CA GLY A 133 -0.49 7.74 14.33
C GLY A 133 -1.76 7.99 13.52
N ASN A 134 -1.90 9.22 13.01
CA ASN A 134 -2.98 9.66 12.13
C ASN A 134 -2.66 9.53 10.63
N TYR A 135 -1.53 8.90 10.27
CA TYR A 135 -1.18 8.57 8.90
C TYR A 135 -1.35 7.09 8.63
N TYR A 136 -1.60 6.75 7.38
CA TYR A 136 -1.47 5.40 6.85
C TYR A 136 -0.20 5.33 6.02
N GLY A 137 0.44 4.16 6.03
CA GLY A 137 1.65 3.91 5.27
C GLY A 137 1.51 2.65 4.43
N PHE A 138 1.84 2.78 3.14
CA PHE A 138 2.01 1.65 2.24
C PHE A 138 3.50 1.49 1.96
N ILE A 139 4.08 0.39 2.45
CA ILE A 139 5.46 0.03 2.17
C ILE A 139 5.49 -0.69 0.82
N GLN A 140 6.45 -0.33 -0.02
CA GLN A 140 6.74 -0.95 -1.31
C GLN A 140 8.18 -1.47 -1.29
N CYS A 141 8.40 -2.63 -1.90
CA CYS A 141 9.73 -3.14 -2.19
C CYS A 141 10.20 -2.75 -3.59
N ASN A 142 11.46 -2.39 -3.74
CA ASN A 142 12.17 -2.43 -5.01
C ASN A 142 13.32 -3.42 -4.90
N THR A 143 13.56 -4.18 -5.96
CA THR A 143 14.69 -5.10 -6.02
C THR A 143 15.43 -4.97 -7.34
N GLY A 144 16.67 -5.45 -7.33
CA GLY A 144 17.56 -5.58 -8.47
C GLY A 144 18.62 -6.63 -8.15
N SER A 145 19.55 -6.87 -9.06
CA SER A 145 20.67 -7.79 -8.84
C SER A 145 21.51 -7.34 -7.64
N GLY A 146 21.47 -8.10 -6.54
CA GLY A 146 22.15 -7.75 -5.29
C GLY A 146 21.50 -6.62 -4.50
N TYR A 147 20.35 -6.08 -4.92
CA TYR A 147 19.71 -4.94 -4.26
C TYR A 147 18.29 -5.28 -3.79
N CYS A 148 17.97 -4.94 -2.56
CA CYS A 148 16.59 -4.89 -2.07
C CYS A 148 16.38 -3.67 -1.19
N ALA A 149 15.40 -2.83 -1.52
CA ALA A 149 15.03 -1.66 -0.75
C ALA A 149 13.55 -1.61 -0.44
N SER A 150 13.23 -0.98 0.70
CA SER A 150 11.88 -0.69 1.12
C SER A 150 11.65 0.82 1.17
N TYR A 151 10.50 1.23 0.66
CA TYR A 151 10.05 2.61 0.65
C TYR A 151 8.66 2.70 1.24
N VAL A 152 8.31 3.80 1.90
CA VAL A 152 6.95 4.03 2.40
C VAL A 152 6.30 5.22 1.72
N TYR A 153 5.05 5.05 1.31
CA TYR A 153 4.14 6.13 0.96
C TYR A 153 3.29 6.43 2.18
N LEU A 154 3.37 7.65 2.72
CA LEU A 154 2.62 8.08 3.89
C LEU A 154 1.53 9.07 3.50
N PHE A 155 0.30 8.81 3.91
CA PHE A 155 -0.85 9.62 3.52
C PHE A 155 -1.96 9.62 4.58
N LYS A 156 -2.72 10.72 4.65
CA LYS A 156 -3.97 10.83 5.43
C LYS A 156 -5.18 10.45 4.57
N GLU A 157 -5.11 10.75 3.28
CA GLU A 157 -6.16 10.49 2.31
C GLU A 157 -5.65 9.66 1.14
N ILE A 158 -6.51 8.83 0.55
CA ILE A 158 -6.16 8.04 -0.62
C ILE A 158 -5.98 8.96 -1.83
N THR A 159 -4.80 8.88 -2.43
CA THR A 159 -4.43 9.55 -3.69
C THR A 159 -3.66 8.56 -4.56
N SER A 160 -3.45 8.88 -5.84
CA SER A 160 -2.72 7.96 -6.72
C SER A 160 -1.26 7.82 -6.27
N GLN A 161 -0.60 6.72 -6.66
CA GLN A 161 0.79 6.46 -6.28
C GLN A 161 1.74 7.53 -6.88
N GLU A 162 1.44 8.02 -8.07
CA GLU A 162 2.23 9.04 -8.81
C GLU A 162 2.12 10.44 -8.19
N GLU A 163 1.01 10.71 -7.48
CA GLU A 163 0.80 11.96 -6.75
C GLU A 163 1.58 12.01 -5.44
N GLN A 164 2.18 10.90 -5.01
CA GLN A 164 2.87 10.79 -3.73
C GLN A 164 4.39 10.74 -3.92
N ALA A 165 5.09 11.10 -2.85
CA ALA A 165 6.53 10.88 -2.74
C ALA A 165 6.76 9.73 -1.76
N ARG A 166 7.66 8.83 -2.13
CA ARG A 166 8.08 7.71 -1.29
C ARG A 166 9.27 8.11 -0.43
N ILE A 167 9.33 7.60 0.79
CA ILE A 167 10.45 7.78 1.73
C ILE A 167 11.22 6.46 1.79
N LEU A 168 12.53 6.49 1.58
CA LEU A 168 13.39 5.31 1.75
C LEU A 168 13.41 4.89 3.22
N LEU A 169 13.13 3.62 3.50
CA LEU A 169 13.17 3.07 4.86
C LEU A 169 14.41 2.21 5.08
N ALA A 170 14.73 1.33 4.15
CA ALA A 170 15.86 0.43 4.28
C ALA A 170 16.33 -0.01 2.91
N TYR A 171 17.59 -0.41 2.81
CA TYR A 171 18.07 -1.21 1.70
C TYR A 171 19.18 -2.16 2.13
N ASN A 172 19.35 -3.21 1.34
CA ASN A 172 20.50 -4.08 1.36
C ASN A 172 21.07 -4.09 -0.05
N PHE A 173 22.37 -3.88 -0.17
CA PHE A 173 23.12 -4.00 -1.41
C PHE A 173 24.29 -4.96 -1.18
N GLU A 174 24.36 -6.01 -1.98
CA GLU A 174 25.45 -6.99 -1.98
C GLU A 174 26.26 -6.79 -3.26
N GLY A 175 27.37 -6.06 -3.13
CA GLY A 175 28.37 -5.88 -4.18
C GLY A 175 29.49 -6.92 -4.09
N PHE A 176 30.39 -6.90 -5.08
CA PHE A 176 31.58 -7.75 -5.06
C PHE A 176 32.61 -7.27 -4.02
N GLU A 177 32.76 -5.95 -3.88
CA GLU A 177 33.78 -5.32 -3.03
C GLU A 177 33.26 -4.96 -1.65
N SER A 178 31.95 -4.76 -1.50
CA SER A 178 31.33 -4.34 -0.26
C SER A 178 29.86 -4.74 -0.20
N THR A 179 29.38 -4.91 1.02
CA THR A 179 27.96 -5.02 1.32
C THR A 179 27.52 -3.79 2.10
N GLU A 180 26.38 -3.21 1.71
CA GLU A 180 25.79 -2.05 2.38
C GLU A 180 24.41 -2.40 2.93
N HIS A 181 24.15 -1.97 4.16
CA HIS A 181 22.89 -2.17 4.85
C HIS A 181 22.42 -0.85 5.45
N LEU A 182 21.30 -0.33 4.94
CA LEU A 182 20.59 0.78 5.52
C LEU A 182 19.36 0.28 6.27
N THR A 183 19.24 0.67 7.53
CA THR A 183 18.03 0.45 8.34
C THR A 183 17.52 1.78 8.86
N SER A 184 16.24 1.84 9.23
CA SER A 184 15.67 3.05 9.83
C SER A 184 14.58 2.80 10.87
N SER A 185 14.35 3.83 11.68
CA SER A 185 13.11 4.01 12.43
C SER A 185 12.42 5.31 12.00
N ILE A 186 11.10 5.30 12.02
CA ILE A 186 10.26 6.44 11.65
C ILE A 186 9.51 6.97 12.87
N ASP A 187 9.56 8.28 13.07
CA ASP A 187 8.76 9.03 14.03
C ASP A 187 7.94 10.08 13.28
N ILE A 188 6.64 10.17 13.58
CA ILE A 188 5.74 11.14 12.96
C ILE A 188 5.15 12.03 14.03
N LYS A 189 5.43 13.33 13.94
CA LYS A 189 4.91 14.36 14.84
C LYS A 189 4.34 15.50 14.02
N ASN A 190 3.03 15.71 14.14
CA ASN A 190 2.28 16.67 13.31
C ASN A 190 2.51 16.37 11.81
N ASP A 191 2.84 17.38 11.01
CA ASP A 191 3.13 17.23 9.58
C ASP A 191 4.64 17.11 9.30
N THR A 192 5.41 16.59 10.26
CA THR A 192 6.84 16.29 10.13
C THR A 192 7.10 14.81 10.38
N VAL A 193 7.81 14.18 9.45
CA VAL A 193 8.31 12.82 9.58
C VAL A 193 9.81 12.90 9.82
N THR A 194 10.31 12.29 10.89
CA THR A 194 11.74 12.14 11.13
C THR A 194 12.09 10.68 10.90
N VAL A 195 13.07 10.43 10.03
CA VAL A 195 13.61 9.11 9.80
C VAL A 195 15.04 9.07 10.32
N SER A 196 15.28 8.23 11.32
CA SER A 196 16.62 8.01 11.87
C SER A 196 17.21 6.78 11.18
N TYR A 197 18.30 6.97 10.46
CA TYR A 197 18.98 5.94 9.68
C TYR A 197 20.22 5.41 10.37
N GLN A 198 20.52 4.14 10.11
CA GLN A 198 21.83 3.54 10.37
C GLN A 198 22.30 2.85 9.10
N LEU A 199 23.38 3.36 8.52
CA LEU A 199 24.12 2.77 7.42
C LEU A 199 25.27 1.93 7.97
N ARG A 200 25.39 0.70 7.48
CA ARG A 200 26.47 -0.22 7.78
C ARG A 200 27.11 -0.68 6.47
N ASN A 201 28.41 -0.48 6.34
CA ASN A 201 29.20 -0.97 5.22
C ASN A 201 30.15 -2.07 5.72
N GLU A 202 30.19 -3.19 5.02
CA GLU A 202 31.01 -4.35 5.34
C GLU A 202 31.91 -4.66 4.13
N ILE A 203 33.23 -4.71 4.33
CA ILE A 203 34.18 -5.20 3.32
C ILE A 203 34.53 -6.65 3.66
N PRO A 204 34.35 -7.61 2.73
CA PRO A 204 34.65 -9.01 2.99
C PRO A 204 36.13 -9.25 3.32
N GLU A 205 36.41 -10.18 4.24
CA GLU A 205 37.77 -10.60 4.63
C GLU A 205 38.64 -10.99 3.43
N ALA A 206 38.03 -11.54 2.37
CA ALA A 206 38.72 -11.88 1.13
C ALA A 206 39.46 -10.70 0.46
N LEU A 207 39.14 -9.45 0.84
CA LEU A 207 39.74 -8.23 0.29
C LEU A 207 40.63 -7.48 1.30
N THR A 208 40.46 -7.69 2.60
CA THR A 208 41.08 -6.84 3.65
C THR A 208 41.79 -7.59 4.77
N ASP A 209 42.02 -8.91 4.66
CA ASP A 209 42.60 -9.81 5.70
C ASP A 209 41.79 -9.89 7.02
N GLU A 210 40.82 -8.99 7.23
CA GLU A 210 39.81 -8.98 8.28
C GLU A 210 38.51 -8.35 7.76
N ILE A 211 37.38 -8.59 8.44
CA ILE A 211 36.12 -7.90 8.11
C ILE A 211 36.18 -6.47 8.63
N VAL A 212 36.10 -5.48 7.73
CA VAL A 212 36.00 -4.07 8.09
C VAL A 212 34.53 -3.66 8.10
N GLU A 213 34.04 -3.17 9.25
CA GLU A 213 32.68 -2.67 9.41
C GLU A 213 32.66 -1.18 9.76
N GLU A 214 32.04 -0.37 8.90
CA GLU A 214 31.79 1.04 9.17
C GLU A 214 30.32 1.29 9.46
N LYS A 215 30.03 2.02 10.54
CA LYS A 215 28.66 2.36 10.97
C LYS A 215 28.47 3.88 11.01
N THR A 216 27.52 4.38 10.23
CA THR A 216 27.14 5.80 10.23
C THR A 216 25.67 5.96 10.63
N ARG A 217 25.37 6.98 11.44
CA ARG A 217 23.99 7.32 11.84
C ARG A 217 23.68 8.76 11.45
N PHE A 218 22.49 8.97 10.93
CA PHE A 218 22.02 10.30 10.54
C PHE A 218 20.50 10.35 10.57
N GLU A 219 19.93 11.54 10.56
CA GLU A 219 18.48 11.74 10.54
C GLU A 219 18.09 12.61 9.36
N VAL A 220 16.94 12.31 8.78
CA VAL A 220 16.34 13.11 7.72
C VAL A 220 14.94 13.50 8.15
N GLN A 221 14.68 14.80 8.14
CA GLN A 221 13.34 15.33 8.37
C GLN A 221 12.64 15.54 7.04
N TYR A 222 11.39 15.10 6.96
CA TYR A 222 10.52 15.31 5.82
C TYR A 222 9.34 16.18 6.23
N ARG A 223 8.96 17.12 5.37
CA ARG A 223 7.74 17.93 5.51
C ARG A 223 6.75 17.63 4.41
N LEU A 224 5.49 17.63 4.78
CA LEU A 224 4.39 17.51 3.83
C LEU A 224 4.17 18.87 3.15
N ALA A 225 4.26 18.91 1.82
CA ALA A 225 3.83 20.05 1.02
C ALA A 225 2.86 19.57 -0.07
N GLY A 226 1.59 19.98 0.05
CA GLY A 226 0.50 19.38 -0.71
C GLY A 226 0.31 17.91 -0.33
N LYS A 227 0.48 17.00 -1.30
CA LYS A 227 0.32 15.55 -1.13
C LYS A 227 1.66 14.79 -1.07
N LYS A 228 2.79 15.49 -1.07
CA LYS A 228 4.13 14.91 -1.20
C LYS A 228 5.01 15.26 0.00
N TRP A 229 5.80 14.29 0.43
CA TRP A 229 6.83 14.45 1.44
C TRP A 229 8.14 14.88 0.79
N TYR A 230 8.78 15.90 1.36
CA TYR A 230 10.06 16.42 0.89
C TYR A 230 11.06 16.42 2.02
N ALA A 231 12.25 15.88 1.78
CA ALA A 231 13.37 16.01 2.71
C ALA A 231 13.73 17.50 2.84
N ILE A 232 13.82 17.99 4.08
CA ILE A 232 14.25 19.37 4.38
C ILE A 232 15.74 19.52 4.08
N ASP A 233 16.52 18.48 4.40
CA ASP A 233 17.94 18.36 4.11
C ASP A 233 18.22 16.91 3.68
N SER A 234 18.60 16.73 2.43
CA SER A 234 18.98 15.43 1.86
C SER A 234 20.48 15.30 1.65
N SER A 235 21.30 16.22 2.15
CA SER A 235 22.77 16.20 1.97
C SER A 235 23.39 14.90 2.48
N GLN A 236 22.86 14.36 3.57
CA GLN A 236 23.26 13.07 4.14
C GLN A 236 22.73 11.87 3.35
N MET A 237 21.72 12.08 2.49
CA MET A 237 21.18 11.06 1.58
C MET A 237 21.77 11.12 0.17
N ASN A 238 22.72 12.02 -0.12
CA ASN A 238 23.44 12.06 -1.41
C ASN A 238 24.39 10.87 -1.61
N TRP A 239 24.17 9.78 -0.89
CA TRP A 239 24.66 8.44 -1.20
C TRP A 239 23.95 7.96 -2.45
N ASN A 240 24.64 8.04 -3.59
CA ASN A 240 24.13 7.60 -4.87
C ASN A 240 24.84 6.29 -5.29
N PRO A 241 24.41 5.11 -4.81
CA PRO A 241 24.94 3.85 -5.31
C PRO A 241 24.45 3.52 -6.74
N ILE A 242 23.60 4.35 -7.35
CA ILE A 242 22.95 4.08 -8.66
C ILE A 242 23.07 5.28 -9.62
N ALA A 243 24.04 6.19 -9.43
CA ALA A 243 24.31 7.24 -10.43
C ALA A 243 24.99 6.69 -11.69
N ASP A 244 25.61 5.52 -11.58
CA ASP A 244 26.54 4.97 -12.57
C ASP A 244 26.10 3.60 -13.14
N LEU A 245 24.78 3.32 -13.19
CA LEU A 245 24.20 2.20 -13.93
C LEU A 245 23.21 2.66 -15.01
#